data_AF-A0A1F9XXV2-F1
#
_entry.id   AF-A0A1F9XXV2-F1
#
_cell.length_a   1.000
_cell.length_b   1.000
_cell.length_c   1.000
_cell.angle_alpha   90.00
_cell.angle_beta   90.00
_cell.angle_gamma   90.00
#
_symmetry.space_group_name_H-M   'P 1'
#
loop_
_entity.id
_entity.type
_entity.pdbx_description
1 polymer ?
#
loop_
_entity_poly.entity_id
_entity_poly.type
_entity_poly.pdbx_seq_one_letter_code
_entity_poly.pdbx_strand_id
1 'polypeptide(L)'
;MRWELKKFREGFWAKKTTGISACIRRGCIWPEGPGYDISYKGLTIARVHFENKGATVRTLEMSRSFPEISDLDLVEIALRISKLRAADAAALN
;
A
#
# COMPACT_ATOMS: atom_id res chain seq x y z
N MET A 1 -13.00 5.33 -4.31
CA MET A 1 -13.48 3.96 -4.63
C MET A 1 -13.17 3.06 -3.44
N ARG A 2 -13.95 2.02 -3.10
CA ARG A 2 -13.79 1.34 -1.80
C ARG A 2 -12.81 0.16 -1.87
N TRP A 3 -11.54 0.39 -1.50
CA TRP A 3 -10.54 -0.68 -1.29
C TRP A 3 -10.62 -1.27 0.12
N GLU A 4 -10.97 -2.53 0.26
CA GLU A 4 -10.96 -3.19 1.56
C GLU A 4 -9.55 -3.68 1.90
N LEU A 5 -9.02 -3.30 3.07
CA LEU A 5 -7.73 -3.77 3.56
C LEU A 5 -7.94 -4.89 4.57
N LYS A 6 -7.32 -6.04 4.33
CA LYS A 6 -7.30 -7.17 5.26
C LYS A 6 -5.86 -7.42 5.74
N LYS A 7 -5.61 -7.31 7.04
CA LYS A 7 -4.30 -7.61 7.64
C LYS A 7 -4.00 -9.11 7.52
N PHE A 8 -2.77 -9.48 7.14
CA PHE A 8 -2.26 -10.84 7.20
C PHE A 8 -0.85 -10.84 7.83
N ARG A 9 -0.30 -12.02 8.17
CA ARG A 9 0.92 -12.17 8.99
C ARG A 9 2.09 -11.22 8.67
N GLU A 10 2.33 -10.92 7.39
CA GLU A 10 3.47 -10.08 6.94
C GLU A 10 3.05 -8.82 6.15
N GLY A 11 1.78 -8.43 6.20
CA GLY A 11 1.32 -7.25 5.46
C GLY A 11 -0.18 -7.04 5.43
N PHE A 12 -0.64 -6.44 4.33
CA PHE A 12 -2.04 -6.14 4.08
C PHE A 12 -2.46 -6.63 2.70
N TRP A 13 -3.69 -7.10 2.56
CA TRP A 13 -4.28 -7.40 1.28
C TRP A 13 -5.34 -6.36 0.97
N ALA A 14 -5.15 -5.61 -0.11
CA ALA A 14 -6.13 -4.64 -0.60
C ALA A 14 -7.01 -5.31 -1.66
N LYS A 15 -8.32 -5.31 -1.46
CA LYS A 15 -9.30 -5.81 -2.43
C LYS A 15 -10.25 -4.70 -2.84
N LYS A 16 -10.31 -4.40 -4.14
CA LYS A 16 -11.28 -3.47 -4.72
C LYS A 16 -12.62 -4.18 -4.89
N THR A 17 -13.72 -3.43 -4.84
CA THR A 17 -15.08 -3.95 -5.09
C THR A 17 -15.24 -4.57 -6.48
N THR A 18 -14.41 -4.18 -7.44
CA THR A 18 -14.39 -4.73 -8.81
C THR A 18 -13.70 -6.09 -8.91
N GLY A 19 -13.18 -6.64 -7.80
CA GLY A 19 -12.50 -7.94 -7.77
C GLY A 19 -10.98 -7.86 -7.92
N ILE A 20 -10.43 -6.69 -8.21
CA ILE A 20 -8.97 -6.44 -8.27
C ILE A 20 -8.40 -6.59 -6.86
N SER A 21 -7.29 -7.31 -6.73
CA SER A 21 -6.63 -7.49 -5.42
C SER A 21 -5.13 -7.25 -5.51
N ALA A 22 -4.60 -6.46 -4.58
CA ALA A 22 -3.20 -6.07 -4.49
C ALA A 22 -2.65 -6.44 -3.11
N CYS A 23 -1.52 -7.14 -3.10
CA CYS A 23 -0.81 -7.55 -1.90
C CYS A 23 0.17 -6.46 -1.49
N ILE A 24 0.00 -5.94 -0.28
CA ILE A 24 0.90 -4.97 0.32
C ILE A 24 1.78 -5.72 1.31
N ARG A 25 3.10 -5.66 1.11
CA ARG A 25 4.06 -6.26 2.03
C ARG A 25 4.92 -5.18 2.64
N ARG A 26 5.39 -5.38 3.88
CA ARG A 26 6.36 -4.48 4.48
C ARG A 26 7.71 -4.69 3.77
N GLY A 27 8.17 -3.68 3.05
CA GLY A 27 9.47 -3.70 2.39
C GLY A 27 10.54 -3.38 3.41
N CYS A 28 11.39 -4.35 3.75
CA CYS A 28 12.35 -4.23 4.85
C CYS A 28 13.56 -3.33 4.58
N ILE A 29 13.80 -2.87 3.35
CA ILE A 29 15.08 -2.23 3.00
C ILE A 29 14.86 -1.04 2.07
N TRP A 30 14.62 0.13 2.65
CA TRP A 30 14.74 1.41 1.97
C TRP A 30 15.72 2.29 2.75
N PRO A 31 16.57 3.07 2.06
CA PRO A 31 17.48 4.01 2.73
C PRO A 31 16.71 5.08 3.53
N GLU A 32 15.46 5.36 3.14
CA GLU A 32 14.58 6.38 3.73
C GLU A 32 13.78 5.88 4.95
N GLY A 33 13.74 4.56 5.22
CA GLY A 33 13.02 3.98 6.37
C GLY A 33 12.02 2.86 6.04
N PRO A 34 11.09 2.52 6.95
CA PRO A 34 10.14 1.42 6.77
C PRO A 34 9.07 1.76 5.70
N GLY A 35 9.15 1.08 4.56
CA GLY A 35 8.21 1.20 3.45
C GLY A 35 7.29 0.00 3.27
N TYR A 36 6.32 0.15 2.37
CA TYR A 36 5.43 -0.92 1.93
C TYR A 36 5.48 -1.07 0.42
N ASP A 37 5.65 -2.30 -0.06
CA ASP A 37 5.61 -2.64 -1.46
C ASP A 37 4.21 -3.13 -1.83
N ILE A 38 3.59 -2.49 -2.83
CA ILE A 38 2.30 -2.88 -3.40
C ILE A 38 2.57 -3.77 -4.60
N SER A 39 2.13 -5.03 -4.50
CA SER A 39 2.28 -6.05 -5.52
C SER A 39 0.93 -6.46 -6.10
N TYR A 40 0.83 -6.49 -7.42
CA TYR A 40 -0.34 -6.93 -8.17
C TYR A 40 0.04 -8.10 -9.07
N LYS A 41 -0.75 -9.19 -9.05
CA LYS A 41 -0.48 -10.43 -9.81
C LYS A 41 0.96 -10.97 -9.63
N GLY A 42 1.55 -10.77 -8.45
CA GLY A 42 2.91 -11.21 -8.12
C GLY A 42 4.03 -10.23 -8.50
N LEU A 43 3.71 -9.08 -9.10
CA LEU A 43 4.68 -8.05 -9.50
C LEU A 43 4.51 -6.79 -8.67
N THR A 44 5.60 -6.19 -8.20
CA THR A 44 5.55 -4.92 -7.48
C THR A 44 5.28 -3.78 -8.45
N ILE A 45 4.16 -3.08 -8.26
CA ILE A 45 3.70 -2.00 -9.15
C ILE A 45 3.93 -0.62 -8.54
N ALA A 46 3.96 -0.52 -7.21
CA ALA A 46 4.11 0.75 -6.52
C ALA A 46 4.68 0.52 -5.13
N ARG A 47 5.20 1.59 -4.55
CA ARG A 47 5.84 1.59 -3.25
C ARG A 47 5.34 2.77 -2.45
N VAL A 48 5.11 2.55 -1.17
CA VAL A 48 4.60 3.56 -0.25
C VAL A 48 5.60 3.73 0.87
N HIS A 49 6.16 4.93 0.97
CA HIS A 49 6.98 5.35 2.09
C HIS A 49 6.16 6.22 3.03
N PHE A 50 6.35 6.08 4.33
CA PHE A 50 5.65 6.90 5.33
C PHE A 50 6.68 7.75 6.05
N GLU A 51 6.61 9.06 5.85
CA GLU A 51 7.51 10.02 6.47
C GLU A 51 6.69 10.98 7.33
N ASN A 52 6.97 11.00 8.63
CA ASN A 52 6.23 11.80 9.62
C ASN A 52 4.70 11.56 9.55
N LYS A 53 3.93 12.61 9.26
CA LYS A 53 2.46 12.58 9.11
C LYS A 53 2.00 12.31 7.67
N GLY A 54 2.94 12.12 6.73
CA GLY A 54 2.68 11.97 5.30
C GLY A 54 2.95 10.55 4.77
N ALA A 55 2.36 10.25 3.62
CA ALA A 55 2.63 9.04 2.85
C ALA A 55 3.05 9.43 1.42
N THR A 56 4.22 8.98 1.00
CA THR A 56 4.78 9.18 -0.33
C THR A 56 4.54 7.92 -1.15
N VAL A 57 3.79 8.03 -2.25
CA VAL A 57 3.54 6.92 -3.18
C VAL A 57 4.46 7.09 -4.38
N ARG A 58 5.37 6.14 -4.58
CA ARG A 58 6.20 6.03 -5.79
C ARG A 58 5.65 4.91 -6.66
N THR A 59 5.09 5.26 -7.81
CA THR A 59 4.69 4.28 -8.82
C THR A 59 5.93 3.78 -9.56
N LEU A 60 5.98 2.48 -9.83
CA LEU A 60 7.07 1.86 -10.60
C LEU A 60 6.66 1.79 -12.07
N GLU A 61 7.64 1.67 -12.97
CA GLU A 61 7.36 1.54 -14.41
C GLU A 61 6.42 0.36 -14.73
N MET A 62 6.45 -0.69 -13.90
CA MET A 62 5.56 -1.84 -13.99
C MET A 62 4.07 -1.46 -13.86
N SER A 63 3.72 -0.37 -13.16
CA SER A 63 2.33 0.09 -13.04
C SER A 63 1.73 0.45 -14.39
N ARG A 64 2.56 0.91 -15.35
CA ARG A 64 2.12 1.25 -16.71
C ARG A 64 1.58 0.04 -17.48
N SER A 65 1.99 -1.17 -17.11
CA SER A 65 1.47 -2.41 -17.69
C SER A 65 0.10 -2.80 -17.12
N PHE A 66 -0.37 -2.14 -16.06
CA PHE A 66 -1.62 -2.45 -15.36
C PHE A 66 -2.52 -1.20 -15.25
N PRO A 67 -3.17 -0.77 -16.36
CA PRO A 67 -4.10 0.38 -16.33
C PRO A 67 -5.35 0.12 -15.47
N GLU A 68 -5.57 -1.13 -15.02
CA GLU A 68 -6.61 -1.51 -14.07
C GLU A 68 -6.45 -0.84 -12.69
N ILE A 69 -5.21 -0.46 -12.32
CA ILE A 69 -4.88 0.20 -11.06
C ILE A 69 -4.40 1.61 -11.39
N SER A 70 -5.22 2.60 -11.05
CA SER A 70 -4.89 4.01 -11.28
C SER A 70 -4.03 4.57 -10.15
N ASP A 71 -3.30 5.66 -10.38
CA ASP A 71 -2.56 6.37 -9.34
C ASP A 71 -3.46 6.75 -8.15
N LEU A 72 -4.72 7.08 -8.42
CA LEU A 72 -5.72 7.35 -7.37
C LEU A 72 -5.95 6.14 -6.46
N ASP A 73 -6.00 4.93 -7.03
CA ASP A 73 -6.17 3.70 -6.26
C ASP A 73 -4.97 3.46 -5.33
N LEU A 74 -3.75 3.75 -5.81
CA LEU A 74 -2.52 3.60 -5.03
C LEU A 74 -2.46 4.60 -3.87
N VAL A 75 -2.88 5.84 -4.10
CA VAL A 75 -3.01 6.87 -3.05
C VAL A 75 -4.07 6.48 -2.02
N GLU A 76 -5.23 5.97 -2.45
CA GLU A 76 -6.27 5.49 -1.52
C GLU A 76 -5.74 4.34 -0.65
N ILE A 77 -5.01 3.39 -1.22
CA ILE A 77 -4.37 2.29 -0.48
C ILE A 77 -3.36 2.84 0.54
N ALA A 78 -2.48 3.75 0.12
CA ALA A 78 -1.46 4.37 0.98
C ALA A 78 -2.08 5.11 2.17
N LEU A 79 -3.10 5.93 1.93
CA LEU A 79 -3.81 6.68 2.97
C LEU A 79 -4.44 5.73 4.00
N ARG A 80 -4.99 4.62 3.54
CA ARG A 80 -5.70 3.66 4.38
C ARG A 80 -4.73 2.83 5.23
N ILE A 81 -3.56 2.49 4.69
CA ILE A 81 -2.44 1.94 5.48
C ILE A 81 -1.98 2.98 6.53
N SER A 82 -1.86 4.26 6.16
CA SER A 82 -1.51 5.33 7.11
C SER A 82 -2.46 5.38 8.30
N LYS A 83 -3.77 5.30 8.04
CA LYS A 83 -4.82 5.29 9.08
C LYS A 83 -4.72 4.06 9.96
N LEU A 84 -4.48 2.88 9.39
CA LEU A 84 -4.29 1.65 10.17
C LEU A 84 -3.04 1.73 11.05
N ARG A 85 -1.93 2.27 10.54
CA ARG A 85 -0.71 2.49 11.33
C ARG A 85 -0.92 3.48 12.47
N ALA A 86 -1.61 4.58 12.19
CA ALA A 86 -1.92 5.57 13.21
C ALA A 86 -2.83 4.98 14.31
N ALA A 87 -3.81 4.16 13.94
CA ALA A 87 -4.68 3.46 14.90
C ALA A 87 -3.91 2.41 15.73
N ASP A 88 -3.02 1.64 15.10
CA ASP A 88 -2.18 0.62 15.79
C ASP A 88 -1.18 1.30 16.76
N ALA A 89 -0.57 2.43 16.36
CA ALA A 89 0.28 3.24 17.23
C ALA A 89 -0.48 3.91 18.39
N ALA A 90 -1.72 4.35 18.15
CA ALA A 90 -2.58 4.90 19.19
C ALA A 90 -3.08 3.83 20.18
N ALA A 91 -3.24 2.58 19.75
CA ALA A 91 -3.65 1.46 20.60
C ALA A 91 -2.54 0.93 21.53
N LEU A 92 -1.29 1.39 21.33
CA LEU A 92 -0.10 1.01 22.12
C LEU A 92 0.27 2.06 23.18
N ASN A 93 -0.46 3.18 23.29
CA ASN A 93 -0.35 4.19 24.35
C ASN A 93 -1.54 4.10 25.30
#